data_AF-A0A7W4FF67-F1
#
_entry.id   AF-A0A7W4FF67-F1
#
_cell.length_a   1.000
_cell.length_b   1.000
_cell.length_c   1.000
_cell.angle_alpha   90.00
_cell.angle_beta   90.00
_cell.angle_gamma   90.00
#
_symmetry.space_group_name_H-M   'P 1'
#
loop_
_entity.id
_entity.type
_entity.pdbx_description
1 polymer ?
#
loop_
_entity_poly.entity_id
_entity_poly.type
_entity_poly.pdbx_seq_one_letter_code
_entity_poly.pdbx_strand_id
1 'polypeptide(L)'
;MRAALGATWQKRGYWRDSEEDYLAANYPTKTPVVEIARTLGRSVSAIRAKARTLGLYRKARTIEGLPSQALTPPAQPRPSAPTIPAGATAFFMVPRTRKGRAIWSNEAIDNLASFWSRLYSPVCIAKLLGLKPSAVSEAARRAGLPNRAGLKLVQTAPAGDPFSIPESPIIASEMVRKICRVRQTVFFVRPKHKRSEHISIQGRSFLLSRASSVMGHA
;
A
#
# COMPACT_ATOMS: atom_id res chain seq x y z
N MET A 1 37.59 -21.83 38.99
CA MET A 1 36.28 -22.03 38.35
C MET A 1 35.62 -20.68 38.09
N ARG A 2 35.42 -20.31 36.82
CA ARG A 2 34.39 -19.34 36.42
C ARG A 2 34.07 -19.55 34.94
N ALA A 3 32.82 -19.88 34.69
CA ALA A 3 32.29 -20.41 33.45
C ALA A 3 32.34 -19.39 32.31
N ALA A 4 32.79 -19.84 31.15
CA ALA A 4 32.61 -19.17 29.87
C ALA A 4 31.12 -19.23 29.50
N LEU A 5 30.39 -18.13 29.67
CA LEU A 5 29.07 -17.97 29.06
C LEU A 5 29.26 -17.56 27.60
N GLY A 6 28.96 -18.51 26.71
CA GLY A 6 29.03 -18.34 25.27
C GLY A 6 28.25 -17.12 24.79
N ALA A 7 28.97 -16.10 24.31
CA ALA A 7 28.41 -15.02 23.53
C ALA A 7 27.99 -15.59 22.17
N THR A 8 26.79 -16.17 22.11
CA THR A 8 26.19 -16.56 20.84
C THR A 8 25.95 -15.28 20.04
N TRP A 9 26.61 -15.15 18.89
CA TRP A 9 26.39 -14.05 17.96
C TRP A 9 24.97 -14.16 17.40
N GLN A 10 24.00 -13.55 18.08
CA GLN A 10 22.62 -13.49 17.61
C GLN A 10 22.58 -12.64 16.35
N LYS A 11 22.23 -13.25 15.22
CA LYS A 11 22.03 -12.57 13.95
C LYS A 11 20.97 -11.49 14.16
N ARG A 12 21.37 -10.21 14.05
CA ARG A 12 20.59 -8.99 14.43
C ARG A 12 19.18 -8.86 13.79
N GLY A 13 18.75 -9.80 12.94
CA GLY A 13 17.43 -9.84 12.31
C GLY A 13 16.52 -11.00 12.72
N TYR A 14 17.00 -12.00 13.47
CA TYR A 14 16.17 -13.13 13.90
C TYR A 14 15.40 -12.75 15.17
N TRP A 15 14.08 -12.89 15.17
CA TRP A 15 13.24 -12.78 16.36
C TRP A 15 12.97 -14.18 16.88
N ARG A 16 13.20 -14.42 18.16
CA ARG A 16 12.84 -15.68 18.80
C ARG A 16 11.37 -15.65 19.20
N ASP A 17 10.72 -16.80 19.21
CA ASP A 17 9.32 -16.93 19.65
C ASP A 17 9.13 -16.32 21.04
N SER A 18 10.06 -16.56 21.96
CA SER A 18 10.07 -15.96 23.31
C SER A 18 10.15 -14.43 23.33
N GLU A 19 10.85 -13.80 22.36
CA GLU A 19 10.91 -12.34 22.24
C GLU A 19 9.59 -11.78 21.68
N GLU A 20 8.94 -12.53 20.79
CA GLU A 20 7.64 -12.18 20.21
C GLU A 20 6.52 -12.30 21.25
N ASP A 21 6.53 -13.35 22.05
CA ASP A 21 5.59 -13.57 23.15
C ASP A 21 5.70 -12.47 24.21
N TYR A 22 6.94 -12.15 24.62
CA TYR A 22 7.18 -11.05 25.55
C TYR A 22 6.71 -9.71 24.98
N LEU A 23 6.93 -9.47 23.69
CA LEU A 23 6.48 -8.27 23.01
C LEU A 23 4.95 -8.22 22.94
N ALA A 24 4.27 -9.32 22.61
CA ALA A 24 2.81 -9.41 22.55
C ALA A 24 2.15 -9.13 23.90
N ALA A 25 2.73 -9.64 24.99
CA ALA A 25 2.22 -9.42 26.35
C ALA A 25 2.44 -7.98 26.86
N ASN A 26 3.60 -7.38 26.55
CA ASN A 26 4.00 -6.11 27.16
C ASN A 26 3.73 -4.89 26.27
N TYR A 27 3.62 -5.05 24.95
CA TYR A 27 3.43 -3.92 24.05
C TYR A 27 2.08 -3.19 24.17
N PRO A 28 0.92 -3.86 24.35
CA PRO A 28 -0.38 -3.20 24.50
C PRO A 28 -0.62 -2.60 25.91
N THR A 29 0.31 -2.82 26.84
CA THR A 29 0.24 -2.39 28.24
C THR A 29 0.80 -0.97 28.43
N LYS A 30 0.62 -0.39 29.63
CA LYS A 30 1.17 0.93 30.02
C LYS A 30 2.71 0.97 30.08
N THR A 31 3.39 -0.17 29.97
CA THR A 31 4.86 -0.29 29.99
C THR A 31 5.47 0.55 28.87
N PRO A 32 6.42 1.46 29.15
CA PRO A 32 7.04 2.29 28.12
C PRO A 32 7.87 1.44 27.15
N VAL A 33 7.83 1.77 25.86
CA VAL A 33 8.53 1.01 24.79
C VAL A 33 10.05 0.94 25.03
N VAL A 34 10.61 1.93 25.75
CA VAL A 34 12.03 1.98 26.11
C VAL A 34 12.41 0.86 27.08
N GLU A 35 11.53 0.52 28.03
CA GLU A 35 11.77 -0.59 28.96
C GLU A 35 11.69 -1.92 28.23
N ILE A 36 10.69 -2.11 27.37
CA ILE A 36 10.55 -3.31 26.54
C ILE A 36 11.80 -3.50 25.65
N ALA A 37 12.30 -2.41 25.07
CA ALA A 37 13.52 -2.41 24.27
C ALA A 37 14.75 -2.82 25.09
N ARG A 38 14.86 -2.32 26.33
CA ARG A 38 15.94 -2.69 27.27
C ARG A 38 15.87 -4.17 27.65
N THR A 39 14.69 -4.69 27.97
CA THR A 39 14.51 -6.10 28.35
C THR A 39 14.86 -7.05 27.21
N LEU A 40 14.49 -6.70 25.98
CA LEU A 40 14.78 -7.51 24.80
C LEU A 40 16.16 -7.25 24.18
N GLY A 41 16.93 -6.29 24.68
CA GLY A 41 18.23 -5.90 24.10
C GLY A 41 18.13 -5.39 22.65
N ARG A 42 16.98 -4.82 22.27
CA ARG A 42 16.70 -4.32 20.91
C ARG A 42 16.54 -2.82 20.90
N SER A 43 16.66 -2.20 19.73
CA SER A 43 16.33 -0.78 19.57
C SER A 43 14.82 -0.55 19.64
N VAL A 44 14.42 0.62 20.13
CA VAL A 44 13.02 1.07 20.15
C VAL A 44 12.39 1.03 18.75
N SER A 45 13.17 1.32 17.69
CA SER A 45 12.72 1.24 16.31
C SER A 45 12.42 -0.19 15.86
N ALA A 46 13.25 -1.16 16.23
CA ALA A 46 13.03 -2.58 15.94
C ALA A 46 11.76 -3.11 16.63
N ILE A 47 11.55 -2.71 17.89
CA ILE A 47 10.36 -3.05 18.68
C ILE A 47 9.09 -2.51 18.02
N ARG A 48 9.08 -1.23 17.61
CA ARG A 48 7.95 -0.62 16.89
C ARG A 48 7.70 -1.26 15.53
N ALA A 49 8.76 -1.60 14.80
CA ALA A 49 8.65 -2.26 13.50
C ALA A 49 8.05 -3.66 13.65
N LYS A 50 8.54 -4.45 14.61
CA LYS A 50 8.03 -5.78 14.88
C LYS A 50 6.60 -5.75 15.41
N ALA A 51 6.27 -4.83 16.33
CA ALA A 51 4.91 -4.64 16.81
C ALA A 51 3.93 -4.32 15.67
N ARG A 52 4.33 -3.52 14.67
CA ARG A 52 3.50 -3.30 13.46
C ARG A 52 3.33 -4.57 12.63
N THR A 53 4.39 -5.36 12.45
CA THR A 53 4.31 -6.65 11.74
C THR A 53 3.39 -7.64 12.46
N LEU A 54 3.39 -7.62 13.80
CA LEU A 54 2.53 -8.45 14.66
C LEU A 54 1.13 -7.85 14.88
N GLY A 55 0.82 -6.67 14.34
CA GLY A 55 -0.49 -6.02 14.52
C GLY A 55 -0.77 -5.55 15.96
N LEU A 56 0.27 -5.32 16.78
CA LEU A 56 0.12 -4.86 18.16
C LEU A 56 -0.05 -3.33 18.18
N TYR A 57 -1.15 -2.86 18.77
CA TYR A 57 -1.48 -1.44 18.90
C TYR A 57 -1.50 -1.02 20.38
N ARG A 58 -1.09 0.23 20.64
CA ARG A 58 -1.26 0.86 21.96
C ARG A 58 -2.50 1.74 21.93
N LYS A 59 -3.32 1.65 22.98
CA LYS A 59 -4.37 2.65 23.22
C LYS A 59 -3.70 4.01 23.30
N ALA A 60 -4.16 4.96 22.48
CA ALA A 60 -3.70 6.35 22.59
C ALA A 60 -3.87 6.77 24.05
N ARG A 61 -2.86 7.42 24.63
CA ARG A 61 -3.00 7.95 25.99
C ARG A 61 -4.19 8.91 25.94
N THR A 62 -5.31 8.53 26.54
CA THR A 62 -6.32 9.49 26.97
C THR A 62 -5.54 10.47 27.84
N ILE A 63 -5.45 11.72 27.40
CA ILE A 63 -4.93 12.78 28.26
C ILE A 63 -6.00 12.92 29.33
N GLU A 64 -5.84 12.23 30.46
CA GLU A 64 -6.72 12.41 31.60
C GLU A 64 -6.50 13.83 32.12
N GLY A 65 -7.48 14.70 31.85
CA GLY A 65 -7.43 16.10 32.25
C GLY A 65 -7.92 17.12 31.21
N LEU A 66 -8.28 16.74 29.98
CA LEU A 66 -8.91 17.69 29.05
C LEU A 66 -10.45 17.54 29.09
N PRO A 67 -11.22 18.55 29.52
CA PRO A 67 -12.67 18.44 29.59
C PRO A 67 -13.26 18.14 28.21
N SER A 68 -14.23 17.22 28.18
CA SER A 68 -14.89 16.68 26.98
C SER A 68 -15.63 17.73 26.12
N GLN A 69 -15.58 19.01 26.47
CA GLN A 69 -16.39 20.07 25.86
C GLN A 69 -15.64 20.98 24.86
N ALA A 70 -14.39 20.66 24.50
CA ALA A 70 -13.64 21.45 23.51
C ALA A 70 -13.43 20.74 22.17
N LEU A 71 -14.43 19.98 21.70
CA LEU A 71 -14.45 19.37 20.35
C LEU A 71 -15.59 19.87 19.48
N THR A 72 -15.87 21.16 19.54
CA THR A 72 -16.27 21.90 18.32
C THR A 72 -15.60 23.26 18.36
N PRO A 73 -14.42 23.44 17.72
CA PRO A 73 -14.12 24.76 17.17
C PRO A 73 -15.31 25.12 16.25
N PRO A 74 -15.86 26.35 16.29
CA PRO A 74 -16.74 26.78 15.20
C PRO A 74 -15.97 26.52 13.92
N ALA A 75 -16.62 25.82 12.98
CA ALA A 75 -16.02 25.45 11.71
C ALA A 75 -15.35 26.69 11.12
N GLN A 76 -14.02 26.77 11.25
CA GLN A 76 -13.28 27.77 10.50
C GLN A 76 -13.66 27.49 9.05
N PRO A 77 -14.11 28.50 8.28
CA PRO A 77 -14.27 28.30 6.84
C PRO A 77 -12.93 27.78 6.38
N ARG A 78 -12.93 26.50 5.98
CA ARG A 78 -11.80 25.85 5.32
C ARG A 78 -11.29 26.89 4.33
N PRO A 79 -9.99 27.27 4.32
CA PRO A 79 -9.49 28.18 3.30
C PRO A 79 -10.02 27.65 1.99
N SER A 80 -10.83 28.47 1.33
CA SER A 80 -11.55 28.10 0.12
C SER A 80 -10.56 27.31 -0.71
N ALA A 81 -10.92 26.07 -1.03
CA ALA A 81 -10.16 25.31 -2.02
C ALA A 81 -9.83 26.29 -3.13
N PRO A 82 -8.58 26.32 -3.65
CA PRO A 82 -8.25 27.22 -4.75
C PRO A 82 -9.43 27.11 -5.72
N THR A 83 -10.09 28.22 -6.03
CA THR A 83 -11.19 28.21 -6.99
C THR A 83 -10.56 27.75 -8.28
N ILE A 84 -10.60 26.44 -8.52
CA ILE A 84 -10.05 25.82 -9.71
C ILE A 84 -10.94 26.34 -10.83
N PRO A 85 -10.39 27.03 -11.83
CA PRO A 85 -11.20 27.47 -12.96
C PRO A 85 -11.87 26.24 -13.56
N ALA A 86 -13.20 26.29 -13.65
CA ALA A 86 -14.01 25.29 -14.34
C ALA A 86 -13.54 25.25 -15.80
N GLY A 87 -12.66 24.31 -16.12
CA GLY A 87 -12.08 24.19 -17.46
C GLY A 87 -10.76 23.43 -17.58
N ALA A 88 -10.01 23.19 -16.49
CA ALA A 88 -8.67 22.59 -16.61
C ALA A 88 -8.46 21.37 -15.69
N THR A 89 -8.50 20.17 -16.27
CA THR A 89 -7.63 19.00 -15.97
C THR A 89 -7.32 18.65 -14.50
N ALA A 90 -8.22 18.88 -13.55
CA ALA A 90 -7.94 18.60 -12.13
C ALA A 90 -8.16 17.13 -11.73
N PHE A 91 -8.93 16.36 -12.51
CA PHE A 91 -9.26 14.96 -12.21
C PHE A 91 -8.08 13.98 -12.35
N PHE A 92 -6.99 14.40 -13.01
CA PHE A 92 -5.87 13.51 -13.34
C PHE A 92 -4.66 13.67 -12.43
N MET A 93 -4.72 14.53 -11.42
CA MET A 93 -3.57 14.79 -10.57
C MET A 93 -3.25 13.61 -9.67
N VAL A 94 -2.05 13.05 -9.81
CA VAL A 94 -1.52 12.07 -8.86
C VAL A 94 -1.01 12.81 -7.63
N PRO A 95 -1.59 12.58 -6.42
CA PRO A 95 -1.18 13.28 -5.21
C PRO A 95 0.31 13.06 -4.93
N ARG A 96 0.96 14.06 -4.33
CA ARG A 96 2.39 13.99 -3.98
C ARG A 96 2.59 14.04 -2.48
N THR A 97 3.53 13.24 -2.01
CA THR A 97 4.05 13.34 -0.63
C THR A 97 4.78 14.67 -0.43
N ARG A 98 5.02 15.08 0.82
CA ARG A 98 5.86 16.26 1.14
C ARG A 98 7.26 16.23 0.52
N LYS A 99 7.78 15.03 0.23
CA LYS A 99 9.07 14.83 -0.47
C LYS A 99 8.94 14.79 -2.01
N GLY A 100 7.78 15.15 -2.56
CA GLY A 100 7.52 15.18 -4.00
C GLY A 100 7.27 13.82 -4.66
N ARG A 101 7.20 12.72 -3.91
CA ARG A 101 6.93 11.37 -4.49
C ARG A 101 5.45 11.21 -4.82
N ALA A 102 5.16 10.70 -6.02
CA ALA A 102 3.82 10.34 -6.46
C ALA A 102 3.19 9.25 -5.58
N ILE A 103 1.94 9.46 -5.19
CA ILE A 103 1.10 8.54 -4.43
C ILE A 103 0.13 7.88 -5.42
N TRP A 104 0.35 6.62 -5.72
CA TRP A 104 -0.54 5.85 -6.60
C TRP A 104 -1.71 5.29 -5.80
N SER A 105 -2.76 6.10 -5.64
CA SER A 105 -4.05 5.68 -5.09
C SER A 105 -4.78 4.72 -6.03
N ASN A 106 -5.85 4.08 -5.55
CA ASN A 106 -6.71 3.22 -6.38
C ASN A 106 -7.23 3.96 -7.61
N GLU A 107 -7.69 5.19 -7.43
CA GLU A 107 -8.16 6.07 -8.51
C GLU A 107 -7.04 6.42 -9.51
N ALA A 108 -5.83 6.74 -9.02
CA ALA A 108 -4.69 7.01 -9.90
C ALA A 108 -4.28 5.76 -10.72
N ILE A 109 -4.44 4.57 -10.15
CA ILE A 109 -4.18 3.28 -10.82
C ILE A 109 -5.26 3.00 -11.89
N ASP A 110 -6.53 3.28 -11.60
CA ASP A 110 -7.64 3.14 -12.56
C ASP A 110 -7.51 4.14 -13.73
N ASN A 111 -7.08 5.37 -13.46
CA ASN A 111 -6.77 6.36 -14.50
C ASN A 111 -5.57 5.92 -15.34
N LEU A 112 -4.49 5.44 -14.70
CA LEU A 112 -3.34 4.88 -15.40
C LEU A 112 -3.74 3.71 -16.31
N ALA A 113 -4.59 2.82 -15.82
CA ALA A 113 -5.14 1.70 -16.57
C ALA A 113 -5.93 2.15 -17.80
N SER A 114 -6.77 3.17 -17.64
CA SER A 114 -7.57 3.75 -18.73
C SER A 114 -6.69 4.40 -19.80
N PHE A 115 -5.61 5.09 -19.41
CA PHE A 115 -4.62 5.58 -20.37
C PHE A 115 -3.84 4.44 -21.03
N TRP A 116 -3.58 3.35 -20.30
CA TRP A 116 -2.85 2.21 -20.80
C TRP A 116 -3.63 1.43 -21.86
N SER A 117 -4.94 1.22 -21.65
CA SER A 117 -5.84 0.55 -22.62
C SER A 117 -6.01 1.36 -23.90
N ARG A 118 -5.90 2.68 -23.83
CA ARG A 118 -5.88 3.62 -24.97
C ARG A 118 -4.52 3.75 -25.66
N LEU A 119 -3.54 2.92 -25.27
CA LEU A 119 -2.19 2.87 -25.85
C LEU A 119 -1.38 4.17 -25.71
N TYR A 120 -1.68 5.03 -24.73
CA TYR A 120 -0.85 6.21 -24.47
C TYR A 120 0.56 5.83 -24.03
N SER A 121 1.57 6.34 -24.73
CA SER A 121 2.99 6.14 -24.40
C SER A 121 3.31 6.55 -22.96
N PRO A 122 4.22 5.87 -22.24
CA PRO A 122 4.58 6.27 -20.88
C PRO A 122 5.09 7.71 -20.79
N VAL A 123 5.70 8.21 -21.87
CA VAL A 123 6.16 9.60 -21.98
C VAL A 123 4.96 10.56 -22.07
N CYS A 124 3.94 10.20 -22.84
CA CYS A 124 2.72 10.99 -22.98
C CYS A 124 1.97 11.06 -21.64
N ILE A 125 1.74 9.91 -21.00
CA ILE A 125 1.10 9.83 -19.68
C ILE A 125 1.91 10.62 -18.64
N ALA A 126 3.24 10.52 -18.68
CA ALA A 126 4.10 11.29 -17.79
C ALA A 126 3.94 12.80 -17.95
N LYS A 127 3.83 13.31 -19.20
CA LYS A 127 3.53 14.72 -19.46
C LYS A 127 2.16 15.12 -18.92
N LEU A 128 1.13 14.30 -19.16
CA LEU A 128 -0.24 14.55 -18.67
C LEU A 128 -0.31 14.60 -17.13
N LEU A 129 0.43 13.74 -16.44
CA LEU A 129 0.44 13.65 -14.98
C LEU A 129 1.51 14.55 -14.32
N GLY A 130 2.35 15.21 -15.12
CA GLY A 130 3.52 15.98 -14.65
C GLY A 130 4.58 15.13 -13.94
N LEU A 131 4.68 13.84 -14.27
CA LEU A 131 5.58 12.86 -13.65
C LEU A 131 6.78 12.51 -14.55
N LYS A 132 7.72 11.72 -14.03
CA LYS A 132 8.79 11.13 -14.83
C LYS A 132 8.27 9.89 -15.58
N PRO A 133 8.67 9.65 -16.85
CA PRO A 133 8.27 8.45 -17.61
C PRO A 133 8.60 7.13 -16.90
N SER A 134 9.75 7.07 -16.23
CA SER A 134 10.14 5.89 -15.44
C SER A 134 9.19 5.61 -14.27
N ALA A 135 8.62 6.65 -13.65
CA ALA A 135 7.64 6.49 -12.57
C ALA A 135 6.33 5.89 -13.08
N VAL A 136 5.89 6.29 -14.28
CA VAL A 136 4.70 5.72 -14.93
C VAL A 136 4.94 4.27 -15.31
N SER A 137 6.08 3.95 -15.93
CA SER A 137 6.43 2.56 -16.30
C SER A 137 6.57 1.65 -15.07
N GLU A 138 7.17 2.16 -13.98
CA GLU A 138 7.26 1.44 -12.71
C GLU A 138 5.89 1.20 -12.09
N ALA A 139 5.03 2.22 -12.09
CA ALA A 139 3.67 2.12 -11.57
C ALA A 139 2.84 1.11 -12.37
N ALA A 140 2.88 1.16 -13.70
CA ALA A 140 2.19 0.22 -14.58
C ALA A 140 2.64 -1.23 -14.31
N ARG A 141 3.94 -1.45 -14.18
CA ARG A 141 4.51 -2.78 -13.88
C ARG A 141 4.12 -3.29 -12.50
N ARG A 142 4.07 -2.42 -11.48
CA ARG A 142 3.63 -2.77 -10.11
C ARG A 142 2.14 -3.00 -10.00
N ALA A 143 1.36 -2.21 -10.74
CA ALA A 143 -0.06 -2.41 -10.91
C ALA A 143 -0.36 -3.66 -11.75
N GLY A 144 0.63 -4.26 -12.42
CA GLY A 144 0.45 -5.52 -13.17
C GLY A 144 -0.27 -5.35 -14.51
N LEU A 145 -0.19 -4.15 -15.10
CA LEU A 145 -0.72 -3.88 -16.43
C LEU A 145 -0.05 -4.76 -17.51
N PRO A 146 -0.79 -5.12 -18.57
CA PRO A 146 -0.28 -5.97 -19.63
C PRO A 146 0.89 -5.33 -20.39
N ASN A 147 1.75 -6.18 -20.93
CA ASN A 147 2.82 -5.74 -21.80
C ASN A 147 2.23 -5.33 -23.15
N ARG A 148 2.77 -4.26 -23.73
CA ARG A 148 2.34 -3.68 -25.01
C ARG A 148 3.48 -3.54 -26.01
N ALA A 149 4.57 -4.29 -25.80
CA ALA A 149 5.67 -4.36 -26.75
C ALA A 149 5.15 -4.76 -28.14
N GLY A 150 5.54 -4.01 -29.17
CA GLY A 150 5.11 -4.24 -30.55
C GLY A 150 3.83 -3.50 -30.97
N LEU A 151 3.09 -2.87 -30.05
CA LEU A 151 1.94 -2.03 -30.41
C LEU A 151 2.34 -0.59 -30.70
N LYS A 152 1.67 0.06 -31.67
CA LYS A 152 1.87 1.48 -31.97
C LYS A 152 1.26 2.33 -30.86
N LEU A 153 2.12 3.01 -30.09
CA LEU A 153 1.71 3.83 -28.95
C LEU A 153 1.45 5.27 -29.35
N VAL A 154 0.40 5.87 -28.78
CA VAL A 154 0.05 7.28 -28.94
C VAL A 154 1.06 8.14 -28.17
N GLN A 155 1.80 8.99 -28.88
CA GLN A 155 2.90 9.80 -28.30
C GLN A 155 2.45 11.18 -27.82
N THR A 156 1.38 11.72 -28.42
CA THR A 156 0.85 13.06 -28.16
C THR A 156 -0.59 12.96 -27.69
N ALA A 157 -0.93 13.69 -26.64
CA ALA A 157 -2.30 13.77 -26.19
C ALA A 157 -3.10 14.66 -27.15
N PRO A 158 -4.36 14.31 -27.46
CA PRO A 158 -5.25 15.20 -28.20
C PRO A 158 -5.46 16.49 -27.39
N ALA A 159 -5.71 17.61 -28.07
CA ALA A 159 -5.90 18.91 -27.44
C ALA A 159 -7.18 19.00 -26.57
N GLY A 160 -8.09 18.04 -26.70
CA GLY A 160 -9.32 17.91 -25.92
C GLY A 160 -9.21 16.89 -24.79
N ASP A 161 -10.31 16.18 -24.52
CA ASP A 161 -10.38 15.15 -23.47
C ASP A 161 -9.45 13.95 -23.78
N PRO A 162 -8.48 13.62 -22.92
CA PRO A 162 -7.62 12.43 -23.06
C PRO A 162 -8.36 11.09 -23.07
N PHE A 163 -9.63 11.02 -22.68
CA PHE A 163 -10.40 9.78 -22.68
C PHE A 163 -11.18 9.54 -23.97
N SER A 164 -11.22 10.54 -24.86
CA SER A 164 -11.89 10.49 -26.17
C SER A 164 -11.31 9.44 -27.12
N ILE A 165 -10.04 9.05 -26.93
CA ILE A 165 -9.44 7.96 -27.70
C ILE A 165 -10.09 6.63 -27.30
N PRO A 166 -10.55 5.80 -28.25
CA PRO A 166 -11.15 4.51 -27.93
C PRO A 166 -10.14 3.55 -27.30
N GLU A 167 -10.64 2.68 -26.42
CA GLU A 167 -9.82 1.64 -25.80
C GLU A 167 -9.45 0.56 -26.81
N SER A 168 -8.22 0.07 -26.74
CA SER A 168 -7.83 -1.12 -27.49
C SER A 168 -8.55 -2.33 -26.90
N PRO A 169 -9.40 -3.04 -27.67
CA PRO A 169 -10.14 -4.19 -27.15
C PRO A 169 -9.21 -5.31 -26.69
N ILE A 170 -8.05 -5.47 -27.35
CA ILE A 170 -7.04 -6.47 -27.00
C ILE A 170 -6.49 -6.20 -25.60
N ILE A 171 -5.94 -5.01 -25.37
CA ILE A 171 -5.33 -4.66 -24.09
C ILE A 171 -6.37 -4.58 -22.97
N ALA A 172 -7.53 -3.99 -23.24
CA ALA A 172 -8.61 -3.91 -22.26
C ALA A 172 -9.08 -5.33 -21.83
N SER A 173 -9.21 -6.27 -22.77
CA SER A 173 -9.60 -7.66 -22.46
C SER A 173 -8.58 -8.43 -21.62
N GLU A 174 -7.29 -8.05 -21.70
CA GLU A 174 -6.24 -8.64 -20.87
C GLU A 174 -6.23 -8.09 -19.44
N MET A 175 -6.80 -6.90 -19.20
CA MET A 175 -6.78 -6.21 -17.92
C MET A 175 -7.84 -6.79 -16.97
N VAL A 176 -7.42 -7.70 -16.10
CA VAL A 176 -8.27 -8.23 -15.02
C VAL A 176 -8.02 -7.44 -13.73
N ARG A 177 -8.96 -6.57 -13.36
CA ARG A 177 -8.93 -5.82 -12.10
C ARG A 177 -9.15 -6.75 -10.90
N LYS A 178 -8.32 -6.62 -9.87
CA LYS A 178 -8.44 -7.30 -8.58
C LYS A 178 -8.24 -6.32 -7.43
N ILE A 179 -8.76 -6.70 -6.26
CA ILE A 179 -8.61 -5.94 -5.01
C ILE A 179 -7.84 -6.81 -4.01
N CYS A 180 -6.75 -6.28 -3.48
CA CYS A 180 -6.01 -6.93 -2.41
C CYS A 180 -6.85 -6.87 -1.12
N ARG A 181 -7.37 -8.01 -0.65
CA ARG A 181 -8.22 -8.05 0.57
C ARG A 181 -7.57 -7.47 1.82
N VAL A 182 -6.24 -7.58 1.96
CA VAL A 182 -5.50 -7.12 3.15
C VAL A 182 -5.31 -5.62 3.16
N ARG A 183 -4.99 -5.01 2.00
CA ARG A 183 -4.66 -3.57 1.92
C ARG A 183 -5.74 -2.73 1.23
N GLN A 184 -6.78 -3.38 0.70
CA GLN A 184 -7.83 -2.77 -0.13
C GLN A 184 -7.29 -1.98 -1.33
N THR A 185 -6.10 -2.37 -1.82
CA THR A 185 -5.46 -1.74 -2.98
C THR A 185 -5.85 -2.46 -4.27
N VAL A 186 -6.15 -1.69 -5.31
CA VAL A 186 -6.45 -2.21 -6.65
C VAL A 186 -5.16 -2.59 -7.37
N PHE A 187 -5.19 -3.70 -8.10
CA PHE A 187 -4.13 -4.09 -9.02
C PHE A 187 -4.73 -4.88 -10.20
N PHE A 188 -3.97 -5.00 -11.26
CA PHE A 188 -4.28 -5.78 -12.46
C PHE A 188 -3.40 -7.03 -12.52
N VAL A 189 -3.95 -8.11 -13.06
CA VAL A 189 -3.23 -9.37 -13.22
C VAL A 189 -2.52 -9.39 -14.56
N ARG A 190 -1.23 -9.72 -14.55
CA ARG A 190 -0.48 -9.92 -15.80
C ARG A 190 -1.02 -11.14 -16.56
N PRO A 191 -1.05 -11.12 -17.90
CA PRO A 191 -1.55 -12.24 -18.71
C PRO A 191 -0.96 -13.60 -18.30
N LYS A 192 0.36 -13.65 -18.09
CA LYS A 192 1.09 -14.86 -17.68
C LYS A 192 0.69 -15.46 -16.33
N HIS A 193 0.02 -14.71 -15.46
CA HIS A 193 -0.38 -15.13 -14.12
C HIS A 193 -1.89 -15.31 -13.95
N LYS A 194 -2.66 -15.14 -15.05
CA LYS A 194 -4.13 -15.24 -15.04
C LYS A 194 -4.63 -16.60 -14.53
N ARG A 195 -3.94 -17.71 -14.85
CA ARG A 195 -4.29 -19.08 -14.42
C ARG A 195 -3.68 -19.48 -13.05
N SER A 196 -2.43 -19.09 -12.78
CA SER A 196 -1.70 -19.54 -11.57
C SER A 196 -2.24 -18.96 -10.26
N GLU A 197 -2.80 -17.76 -10.28
CA GLU A 197 -3.38 -17.14 -9.08
C GLU A 197 -4.73 -17.73 -8.66
N HIS A 198 -5.46 -18.39 -9.57
CA HIS A 198 -6.72 -19.08 -9.26
C HIS A 198 -6.48 -20.22 -8.25
N ILE A 199 -5.39 -20.94 -8.43
CA ILE A 199 -4.98 -22.06 -7.57
C ILE A 199 -4.53 -21.56 -6.18
N SER A 200 -3.89 -20.39 -6.09
CA SER A 200 -3.41 -19.87 -4.80
C SER A 200 -4.53 -19.28 -3.94
N ILE A 201 -5.61 -18.76 -4.53
CA ILE A 201 -6.76 -18.23 -3.80
C ILE A 201 -7.67 -19.37 -3.31
N GLN A 202 -7.98 -20.35 -4.16
CA GLN A 202 -8.73 -21.54 -3.75
C GLN A 202 -7.92 -22.38 -2.75
N GLY A 203 -6.62 -22.56 -2.97
CA GLY A 203 -5.73 -23.26 -2.05
C GLY A 203 -5.60 -22.57 -0.69
N ARG A 204 -5.50 -21.23 -0.64
CA ARG A 204 -5.53 -20.50 0.64
C ARG A 204 -6.89 -20.57 1.33
N SER A 205 -7.99 -20.48 0.59
CA SER A 205 -9.35 -20.62 1.15
C SER A 205 -9.56 -22.03 1.71
N PHE A 206 -9.05 -23.06 1.03
CA PHE A 206 -9.08 -24.45 1.48
C PHE A 206 -8.22 -24.65 2.74
N LEU A 207 -6.99 -24.12 2.78
CA LEU A 207 -6.13 -24.17 3.96
C LEU A 207 -6.74 -23.45 5.16
N LEU A 208 -7.37 -22.29 4.95
CA LEU A 208 -8.08 -21.56 6.00
C LEU A 208 -9.31 -22.31 6.50
N SER A 209 -10.11 -22.91 5.60
CA SER A 209 -11.29 -23.71 5.98
C SER A 209 -10.90 -24.97 6.76
N ARG A 210 -9.80 -25.61 6.38
CA ARG A 210 -9.25 -26.78 7.08
C ARG A 210 -8.69 -26.40 8.46
N ALA A 211 -8.01 -25.25 8.57
CA ALA A 211 -7.55 -24.73 9.85
C ALA A 211 -8.71 -24.43 10.81
N SER A 212 -9.83 -23.90 10.30
CA SER A 212 -11.05 -23.68 11.08
C SER A 212 -11.74 -24.98 11.50
N SER A 213 -11.76 -26.00 10.64
CA SER A 213 -12.36 -27.31 10.96
C SER A 213 -11.57 -28.10 12.01
N VAL A 214 -10.25 -27.93 12.06
CA VAL A 214 -9.38 -28.57 13.06
C VAL A 214 -9.51 -27.90 14.44
N MET A 215 -9.86 -26.62 14.49
CA MET A 215 -10.04 -25.86 15.74
C MET A 215 -11.46 -25.99 16.34
N GLY A 216 -12.38 -26.70 15.67
CA GLY A 216 -13.76 -26.92 16.12
C GLY A 216 -14.05 -28.29 16.74
N HIS A 217 -13.03 -29.14 16.92
CA HIS A 217 -13.13 -30.47 17.52
C HIS A 217 -12.12 -30.67 18.67
N ALA A 218 -12.00 -29.67 19.56
CA ALA A 218 -11.26 -29.77 20.81
C ALA A 218 -12.11 -29.21 21.96
#